data_AF-A0A9C9UB78-F1
#
_entry.id   AF-A0A9C9UB78-F1
#
_cell.length_a   1.000
_cell.length_b   1.000
_cell.length_c   1.000
_cell.angle_alpha   90.00
_cell.angle_beta   90.00
_cell.angle_gamma   90.00
#
_symmetry.space_group_name_H-M   'P 1'
#
loop_
_entity.id
_entity.type
_entity.pdbx_description
1 polymer ?
#
loop_
_entity_poly.entity_id
_entity_poly.type
_entity_poly.pdbx_seq_one_letter_code
_entity_poly.pdbx_strand_id
1 'polypeptide(L)'
;MPSKMCFRRLRLATFLMILSGPLLAQDCDPKTYASTPSDQFREHADGTVTDTKSKLTWMRCPLGMQWQGGNCVGVAAQYEWVDAGRFIKRMNGNDGFAGHRDWRLPALKELEGIVEHRCISPAINLEIFPATPPTGFWSATPEKDYDKGVW
;
A
#
# COMPACT_ATOMS: atom_id res chain seq x y z
N MET A 1 -28.06 -66.54 16.34
CA MET A 1 -28.31 -65.53 17.38
C MET A 1 -27.63 -64.23 16.98
N PRO A 2 -28.32 -63.15 16.60
CA PRO A 2 -27.67 -61.87 16.31
C PRO A 2 -27.70 -60.97 17.55
N SER A 3 -26.51 -60.57 18.00
CA SER A 3 -26.31 -59.61 19.10
C SER A 3 -26.59 -58.19 18.61
N LYS A 4 -27.48 -57.47 19.31
CA LYS A 4 -27.79 -56.06 19.07
C LYS A 4 -26.65 -55.18 19.59
N MET A 5 -25.95 -54.48 18.71
CA MET A 5 -24.99 -53.44 19.09
C MET A 5 -25.71 -52.10 19.31
N CYS A 6 -25.47 -51.49 20.46
CA CYS A 6 -26.03 -50.22 20.91
C CYS A 6 -25.19 -49.04 20.38
N PHE A 7 -25.80 -48.13 19.61
CA PHE A 7 -25.13 -46.92 19.11
C PHE A 7 -25.25 -45.78 20.14
N ARG A 8 -24.12 -45.41 20.77
CA ARG A 8 -24.03 -44.25 21.66
C ARG A 8 -23.62 -43.03 20.83
N ARG A 9 -24.46 -41.99 20.82
CA ARG A 9 -24.22 -40.74 20.04
C ARG A 9 -23.01 -39.99 20.61
N LEU A 10 -21.94 -39.89 19.84
CA LEU A 10 -20.79 -39.03 20.16
C LEU A 10 -21.07 -37.63 19.64
N ARG A 11 -21.21 -36.64 20.51
CA ARG A 11 -21.27 -35.22 20.12
C ARG A 11 -19.84 -34.72 19.93
N LEU A 12 -19.39 -34.52 18.69
CA LEU A 12 -18.15 -33.78 18.43
C LEU A 12 -18.39 -32.29 18.74
N ALA A 13 -17.75 -31.79 19.79
CA ALA A 13 -17.61 -30.35 19.99
C ALA A 13 -16.46 -29.87 19.09
N THR A 14 -16.78 -29.21 17.98
CA THR A 14 -15.79 -28.53 17.13
C THR A 14 -15.27 -27.31 17.87
N PHE A 15 -14.04 -27.40 18.36
CA PHE A 15 -13.30 -26.26 18.93
C PHE A 15 -12.71 -25.45 17.78
N LEU A 16 -13.31 -24.30 17.46
CA LEU A 16 -12.79 -23.36 16.47
C LEU A 16 -11.58 -22.65 17.09
N MET A 17 -10.36 -23.13 16.87
CA MET A 17 -9.16 -22.37 17.20
C MET A 17 -9.04 -21.22 16.19
N ILE A 18 -9.42 -20.03 16.62
CA ILE A 18 -9.03 -18.79 15.92
C ILE A 18 -7.53 -18.65 16.15
N LEU A 19 -6.71 -19.01 15.15
CA LEU A 19 -5.33 -18.54 15.10
C LEU A 19 -5.42 -17.03 14.83
N SER A 20 -5.48 -16.24 15.90
CA SER A 20 -5.18 -14.82 15.84
C SER A 20 -3.69 -14.68 15.58
N GLY A 21 -3.28 -14.86 14.32
CA GLY A 21 -1.99 -14.38 13.86
C GLY A 21 -1.95 -12.86 14.03
N PRO A 22 -0.76 -12.26 14.20
CA PRO A 22 -0.68 -10.81 14.16
C PRO A 22 -1.23 -10.35 12.81
N LEU A 23 -2.36 -9.65 12.83
CA LEU A 23 -2.67 -8.71 11.76
C LEU A 23 -1.45 -7.81 11.71
N LEU A 24 -0.79 -7.67 10.55
CA LEU A 24 0.22 -6.62 10.37
C LEU A 24 -0.53 -5.29 10.41
N ALA A 25 -0.91 -4.88 11.61
CA ALA A 25 -1.52 -3.61 11.89
C ALA A 25 -0.39 -2.60 11.85
N GLN A 26 -0.57 -1.58 11.02
CA GLN A 26 0.25 -0.39 11.05
C GLN A 26 0.35 0.14 12.48
N ASP A 27 1.56 0.49 12.92
CA ASP A 27 1.76 1.08 14.24
C ASP A 27 1.42 2.57 14.18
N CYS A 28 0.35 2.96 14.85
CA CYS A 28 -0.21 4.32 14.85
C CYS A 28 -0.58 4.77 16.26
N ASP A 29 -0.30 6.03 16.61
CA ASP A 29 -0.77 6.65 17.85
C ASP A 29 -2.24 7.11 17.71
N PRO A 30 -3.21 6.47 18.39
CA PRO A 30 -4.62 6.83 18.29
C PRO A 30 -4.95 8.17 18.96
N LYS A 31 -4.04 8.76 19.73
CA LYS A 31 -4.25 10.02 20.44
C LYS A 31 -3.88 11.25 19.60
N THR A 32 -3.24 11.05 18.46
CA THR A 32 -2.86 12.12 17.54
C THR A 32 -3.78 12.19 16.33
N TYR A 33 -3.91 13.38 15.77
CA TYR A 33 -4.70 13.62 14.57
C TYR A 33 -4.00 13.01 13.33
N ALA A 34 -4.80 12.47 12.41
CA ALA A 34 -4.32 11.96 11.12
C ALA A 34 -3.74 13.09 10.28
N SER A 35 -2.43 13.12 10.01
CA SER A 35 -1.85 14.21 9.20
C SER A 35 -2.34 14.17 7.75
N THR A 36 -2.74 12.99 7.27
CA THR A 36 -3.26 12.75 5.93
C THR A 36 -4.61 12.03 6.01
N PRO A 37 -5.66 12.72 6.49
CA PRO A 37 -6.99 12.12 6.65
C PRO A 37 -7.56 11.69 5.29
N SER A 38 -8.35 10.61 5.25
CA SER A 38 -8.83 10.01 4.00
C SER A 38 -9.68 10.98 3.15
N ASP A 39 -10.33 11.98 3.76
CA ASP A 39 -11.10 13.03 3.06
C ASP A 39 -10.23 14.02 2.26
N GLN A 40 -8.92 14.08 2.53
CA GLN A 40 -7.95 14.79 1.70
C GLN A 40 -7.86 14.18 0.29
N PHE A 41 -8.20 12.91 0.14
CA PHE A 41 -7.93 12.11 -1.04
C PHE A 41 -9.21 11.77 -1.79
N ARG A 42 -9.27 12.17 -3.06
CA ARG A 42 -10.35 11.77 -3.97
C ARG A 42 -9.93 10.53 -4.74
N GLU A 43 -10.39 9.38 -4.28
CA GLU A 43 -10.13 8.08 -4.90
C GLU A 43 -10.79 7.95 -6.29
N HIS A 44 -10.09 7.27 -7.20
CA HIS A 44 -10.60 6.88 -8.51
C HIS A 44 -10.69 5.35 -8.59
N ALA A 45 -11.57 4.83 -9.47
CA ALA A 45 -11.77 3.39 -9.62
C ALA A 45 -10.60 2.66 -10.30
N ASP A 46 -9.69 3.41 -10.93
CA ASP A 46 -8.58 2.93 -11.77
C ASP A 46 -7.25 2.72 -11.02
N GLY A 47 -7.26 2.82 -9.70
CA GLY A 47 -6.07 2.66 -8.87
C GLY A 47 -5.24 3.94 -8.73
N THR A 48 -5.80 5.08 -9.09
CA THR A 48 -5.25 6.39 -8.78
C THR A 48 -6.04 7.11 -7.69
N VAL A 49 -5.43 8.16 -7.15
CA VAL A 49 -6.06 9.05 -6.17
C VAL A 49 -5.57 10.48 -6.38
N THR A 50 -6.47 11.46 -6.32
CA THR A 50 -6.08 12.88 -6.34
C THR A 50 -5.99 13.41 -4.92
N ASP A 51 -4.82 13.90 -4.52
CA ASP A 51 -4.66 14.67 -3.29
C ASP A 51 -5.21 16.09 -3.49
N THR A 52 -6.25 16.44 -2.73
CA THR A 52 -6.89 17.75 -2.85
C THR A 52 -6.05 18.90 -2.31
N LYS A 53 -5.02 18.65 -1.49
CA LYS A 53 -4.09 19.69 -1.02
C LYS A 53 -3.05 20.03 -2.08
N SER A 54 -2.28 19.05 -2.55
CA SER A 54 -1.21 19.26 -3.55
C SER A 54 -1.72 19.36 -5.00
N LYS A 55 -2.96 18.90 -5.25
CA LYS A 55 -3.54 18.73 -6.60
C LYS A 55 -2.82 17.69 -7.46
N LEU A 56 -1.94 16.89 -6.87
CA LEU A 56 -1.26 15.79 -7.54
C LEU A 56 -2.16 14.55 -7.58
N THR A 57 -2.04 13.78 -8.67
CA THR A 57 -2.60 12.44 -8.76
C THR A 57 -1.50 11.43 -8.49
N TRP A 58 -1.78 10.47 -7.61
CA TRP A 58 -0.88 9.42 -7.18
C TRP A 58 -1.38 8.07 -7.67
N MET A 59 -0.45 7.15 -7.95
CA MET A 59 -0.77 5.73 -7.96
C MET A 59 -0.99 5.28 -6.53
N ARG A 60 -2.04 4.49 -6.29
CA ARG A 60 -2.33 3.93 -4.96
C ARG A 60 -1.41 2.77 -4.62
N CYS A 61 -1.00 2.01 -5.63
CA CYS A 61 -0.09 0.90 -5.46
C CYS A 61 1.36 1.34 -5.52
N PRO A 62 2.22 0.78 -4.65
CA PRO A 62 3.66 0.80 -4.86
C PRO A 62 4.02 0.30 -6.27
N LEU A 63 5.08 0.86 -6.86
CA LEU A 63 5.58 0.40 -8.15
C LEU A 63 5.90 -1.11 -8.11
N GLY A 64 5.55 -1.82 -9.18
CA GLY A 64 5.67 -3.29 -9.27
C GLY A 64 4.42 -4.07 -8.84
N MET A 65 3.51 -3.45 -8.09
CA MET A 65 2.21 -4.03 -7.77
C MET A 65 1.13 -3.63 -8.79
N GLN A 66 0.01 -4.34 -8.77
CA GLN A 66 -1.13 -4.09 -9.66
C GLN A 66 -2.38 -3.76 -8.86
N TRP A 67 -3.15 -2.78 -9.34
CA TRP A 67 -4.45 -2.46 -8.79
C TRP A 67 -5.49 -3.50 -9.24
N GLN A 68 -6.07 -4.22 -8.29
CA GLN A 68 -7.08 -5.25 -8.56
C GLN A 68 -8.11 -5.28 -7.44
N GLY A 69 -9.38 -5.10 -7.79
CA GLY A 69 -10.50 -5.29 -6.85
C GLY A 69 -10.49 -4.36 -5.64
N GLY A 70 -9.98 -3.13 -5.78
CA GLY A 70 -9.90 -2.17 -4.68
C GLY A 70 -8.66 -2.31 -3.80
N ASN A 71 -7.69 -3.14 -4.19
CA ASN A 71 -6.48 -3.36 -3.43
C ASN A 71 -5.26 -3.53 -4.36
N CYS A 72 -4.07 -3.51 -3.77
CA CYS A 72 -2.81 -3.75 -4.46
C CYS A 72 -2.39 -5.21 -4.30
N VAL A 73 -2.17 -5.87 -5.44
CA VAL A 73 -1.81 -7.29 -5.51
C VAL A 73 -0.42 -7.43 -6.13
N GLY A 74 0.32 -8.44 -5.68
CA GLY A 74 1.69 -8.70 -6.12
C GLY A 74 2.72 -8.30 -5.07
N VAL A 75 3.93 -7.99 -5.51
CA VAL A 75 5.05 -7.61 -4.64
C VAL A 75 5.56 -6.26 -5.11
N ALA A 76 5.70 -5.32 -4.18
CA ALA A 76 6.33 -4.04 -4.46
C ALA A 76 7.76 -4.28 -4.95
N ALA A 77 8.08 -3.70 -6.11
CA ALA A 77 9.40 -3.82 -6.68
C ALA A 77 10.39 -2.96 -5.89
N GLN A 78 11.50 -3.56 -5.49
CA GLN A 78 12.66 -2.83 -5.01
C GLN A 78 13.50 -2.44 -6.23
N TYR A 79 13.35 -1.20 -6.67
CA TYR A 79 14.18 -0.64 -7.74
C TYR A 79 15.41 0.04 -7.15
N GLU A 80 16.51 0.07 -7.89
CA GLU A 80 17.52 1.14 -7.73
C GLU A 80 16.96 2.42 -8.38
N TRP A 81 17.37 3.61 -7.91
CA TRP A 81 16.79 4.90 -8.35
C TRP A 81 16.71 5.06 -9.88
N VAL A 82 17.79 4.70 -10.58
CA VAL A 82 17.89 4.76 -12.05
C VAL A 82 16.87 3.85 -12.72
N ASP A 83 16.58 2.69 -12.13
CA ASP A 83 15.61 1.74 -12.66
C ASP A 83 14.17 2.20 -12.45
N ALA A 84 13.88 2.91 -11.35
CA ALA A 84 12.57 3.53 -11.12
C ALA A 84 12.26 4.59 -12.18
N GLY A 85 13.20 5.50 -12.47
CA GLY A 85 13.04 6.49 -13.54
C GLY A 85 12.88 5.87 -14.92
N ARG A 86 13.62 4.79 -15.21
CA ARG A 86 13.51 4.04 -16.47
C ARG A 86 12.18 3.31 -16.60
N PHE A 87 11.66 2.75 -15.51
CA PHE A 87 10.35 2.12 -15.46
C PHE A 87 9.25 3.11 -15.81
N ILE A 88 9.26 4.28 -15.17
CA ILE A 88 8.30 5.35 -15.44
C ILE A 88 8.38 5.82 -16.90
N LYS A 89 9.59 6.03 -17.42
CA LYS A 89 9.77 6.41 -18.83
C LYS A 89 9.18 5.37 -19.80
N ARG A 90 9.37 4.08 -19.51
CA ARG A 90 8.78 2.99 -20.31
C ARG A 90 7.26 2.96 -20.21
N MET A 91 6.71 3.12 -19.00
CA MET A 91 5.26 3.17 -18.80
C MET A 91 4.62 4.31 -19.61
N ASN A 92 5.19 5.50 -19.53
CA ASN A 92 4.73 6.68 -20.27
C ASN A 92 4.87 6.55 -21.78
N GLY A 93 5.88 5.80 -22.26
CA GLY A 93 6.10 5.53 -23.68
C GLY A 93 5.13 4.51 -24.30
N ASN A 94 4.46 3.70 -23.47
CA ASN A 94 3.46 2.72 -23.88
C ASN A 94 2.05 3.34 -23.74
N ASP A 95 1.08 2.58 -23.23
CA ASP A 95 -0.29 3.06 -23.03
C ASP A 95 -0.45 3.98 -21.82
N GLY A 96 0.58 4.09 -20.97
CA GLY A 96 0.50 4.79 -19.70
C GLY A 96 -0.17 3.95 -18.61
N PHE A 97 -0.68 4.64 -17.59
CA PHE A 97 -1.48 4.04 -16.52
C PHE A 97 -2.68 4.95 -16.23
N ALA A 98 -3.86 4.37 -16.07
CA ALA A 98 -5.12 5.09 -15.83
C ALA A 98 -5.43 6.19 -16.87
N GLY A 99 -5.00 6.01 -18.12
CA GLY A 99 -5.18 7.00 -19.20
C GLY A 99 -4.16 8.16 -19.18
N HIS A 100 -3.18 8.12 -18.27
CA HIS A 100 -2.14 9.14 -18.11
C HIS A 100 -0.77 8.62 -18.57
N ARG A 101 0.01 9.48 -19.22
CA ARG A 101 1.36 9.20 -19.75
C ARG A 101 2.43 10.20 -19.27
N ASP A 102 2.10 10.96 -18.24
CA ASP A 102 2.91 12.02 -17.64
C ASP A 102 3.36 11.67 -16.21
N TRP A 103 3.43 10.38 -15.90
CA TRP A 103 3.93 9.90 -14.61
C TRP A 103 5.39 10.27 -14.38
N ARG A 104 5.75 10.56 -13.14
CA ARG A 104 7.12 10.91 -12.73
C ARG A 104 7.39 10.44 -11.32
N LEU A 105 8.66 10.41 -10.93
CA LEU A 105 9.01 10.32 -9.53
C LEU A 105 8.56 11.61 -8.82
N PRO A 106 8.00 11.52 -7.62
CA PRO A 106 7.64 12.68 -6.80
C PRO A 106 8.90 13.36 -6.27
N ALA A 107 8.88 14.67 -6.08
CA ALA A 107 9.89 15.35 -5.29
C ALA A 107 9.72 15.01 -3.80
N LEU A 108 10.78 15.15 -2.99
CA LEU A 108 10.74 14.81 -1.57
C LEU A 108 9.60 15.55 -0.82
N LYS A 109 9.43 16.85 -1.10
CA LYS A 109 8.34 17.66 -0.52
C LYS A 109 6.93 17.21 -0.92
N GLU A 110 6.80 16.56 -2.08
CA GLU A 110 5.51 16.01 -2.50
C GLU A 110 5.21 14.71 -1.77
N LEU A 111 6.23 13.85 -1.56
CA LEU A 111 6.12 12.67 -0.71
C LEU A 111 5.78 13.04 0.74
N GLU A 112 6.42 14.07 1.29
CA GLU A 112 6.10 14.61 2.62
C GLU A 112 4.61 14.94 2.78
N GLY A 113 3.93 15.36 1.70
CA GLY A 113 2.51 15.69 1.70
C GLY A 113 1.55 14.51 1.88
N ILE A 114 2.03 13.27 1.68
CA ILE A 114 1.25 12.04 1.82
C ILE A 114 1.66 11.18 3.02
N VAL A 115 2.57 11.69 3.86
CA VAL A 115 3.03 11.01 5.08
C VAL A 115 1.98 11.06 6.17
N GLU A 116 1.69 9.92 6.77
CA GLU A 116 0.89 9.81 7.98
C GLU A 116 1.80 9.83 9.20
N HIS A 117 1.96 11.01 9.81
CA HIS A 117 2.88 11.26 10.92
C HIS A 117 2.45 10.61 12.23
N ARG A 118 1.20 10.18 12.37
CA ARG A 118 0.80 9.38 13.53
C ARG A 118 1.25 7.94 13.45
N CYS A 119 1.74 7.49 12.29
CA CYS A 119 2.10 6.09 12.05
C CYS A 119 3.57 5.94 11.62
N ILE A 120 4.18 4.77 11.87
CA ILE A 120 5.62 4.58 11.60
C ILE A 120 5.97 3.37 10.72
N SER A 121 5.06 2.43 10.49
CA SER A 121 5.39 1.20 9.74
C SER A 121 4.17 0.61 9.01
N PRO A 122 3.91 1.02 7.74
CA PRO A 122 4.49 2.18 7.06
C PRO A 122 3.94 3.52 7.61
N ALA A 123 4.59 4.64 7.30
CA ALA A 123 4.13 5.98 7.69
C ALA A 123 3.20 6.63 6.65
N ILE A 124 2.16 5.92 6.19
CA ILE A 124 1.25 6.37 5.13
C ILE A 124 -0.20 5.98 5.45
N ASN A 125 -1.19 6.71 4.95
CA ASN A 125 -2.60 6.30 5.11
C ASN A 125 -2.89 5.02 4.31
N LEU A 126 -2.99 3.87 5.00
CA LEU A 126 -3.22 2.56 4.39
C LEU A 126 -4.63 2.34 3.83
N GLU A 127 -5.60 3.20 4.16
CA GLU A 127 -6.92 3.18 3.50
C GLU A 127 -6.80 3.70 2.05
N ILE A 128 -5.92 4.69 1.84
CA ILE A 128 -5.70 5.31 0.54
C ILE A 128 -4.63 4.58 -0.26
N PHE A 129 -3.54 4.15 0.39
CA PHE A 129 -2.38 3.48 -0.23
C PHE A 129 -2.22 2.06 0.32
N PRO A 130 -3.10 1.12 -0.07
CA PRO A 130 -3.17 -0.18 0.56
C PRO A 130 -1.98 -1.07 0.17
N ALA A 131 -1.69 -2.04 1.05
CA ALA A 131 -0.57 -2.98 0.91
C ALA A 131 0.82 -2.33 0.73
N THR A 132 0.98 -1.07 1.18
CA THR A 132 2.28 -0.39 1.17
C THR A 132 3.25 -1.07 2.13
N PRO A 133 4.43 -1.51 1.67
CA PRO A 133 5.45 -2.09 2.55
C PRO A 133 6.12 -1.00 3.43
N PRO A 134 6.60 -1.36 4.63
CA PRO A 134 7.35 -0.45 5.50
C PRO A 134 8.81 -0.31 5.03
N THR A 135 9.01 0.23 3.83
CA THR A 135 10.32 0.39 3.18
C THR A 135 10.47 1.74 2.48
N GLY A 136 11.72 2.07 2.18
CA GLY A 136 12.18 3.16 1.30
C GLY A 136 11.40 3.35 -0.01
N PHE A 137 10.94 4.57 -0.32
CA PHE A 137 10.48 5.00 -1.65
C PHE A 137 11.39 6.07 -2.26
N TRP A 138 11.64 5.98 -3.57
CA TRP A 138 12.50 6.94 -4.27
C TRP A 138 11.80 8.26 -4.55
N SER A 139 12.54 9.37 -4.34
CA SER A 139 12.14 10.70 -4.78
C SER A 139 12.98 11.19 -5.97
N ALA A 140 12.46 12.13 -6.75
CA ALA A 140 13.18 12.82 -7.82
C ALA A 140 14.15 13.88 -7.32
N THR A 141 14.12 14.22 -6.03
CA THR A 141 15.00 15.23 -5.44
C THR A 141 16.38 14.62 -5.22
N PRO A 142 17.45 15.12 -5.88
CA PRO A 142 18.81 14.69 -5.60
C PRO A 142 19.15 15.14 -4.18
N GLU A 143 19.49 14.21 -3.30
CA GLU A 143 20.03 14.57 -1.99
C GLU A 143 21.50 14.91 -2.15
N LYS A 144 21.96 16.00 -1.52
CA LYS A 144 23.28 16.58 -1.80
C LYS A 144 24.45 15.71 -1.30
N ASP A 145 24.20 14.69 -0.47
CA ASP A 145 25.23 13.88 0.20
C ASP A 145 24.94 12.37 0.32
N TYR A 146 23.85 11.85 -0.27
CA TYR A 146 23.57 10.42 -0.28
C TYR A 146 23.03 9.97 -1.64
N ASP A 147 23.77 9.07 -2.31
CA ASP A 147 23.38 8.37 -3.55
C ASP A 147 22.21 7.37 -3.34
N LYS A 148 21.48 7.51 -2.24
CA LYS A 148 20.33 6.69 -1.88
C LYS A 148 19.23 7.64 -1.41
N GLY A 149 18.37 8.07 -2.32
CA GLY A 149 17.04 8.55 -1.97
C GLY A 149 16.35 7.52 -1.07
N VAL A 150 16.12 7.91 0.17
CA VAL A 150 15.40 7.10 1.15
C VAL A 150 14.11 7.83 1.51
N TRP A 151 13.01 7.10 1.46
CA TRP A 151 11.80 7.43 2.19
C TRP A 151 11.28 6.20 2.91
#